data_AF-A0A7W4UKT0-F1
#
_entry.id   AF-A0A7W4UKT0-F1
#
_cell.length_a   1.000
_cell.length_b   1.000
_cell.length_c   1.000
_cell.angle_alpha   90.00
_cell.angle_beta   90.00
_cell.angle_gamma   90.00
#
_symmetry.space_group_name_H-M   'P 1'
#
loop_
_entity.id
_entity.type
_entity.pdbx_description
1 polymer ?
#
loop_
_entity_poly.entity_id
_entity_poly.type
_entity_poly.pdbx_seq_one_letter_code
_entity_poly.pdbx_strand_id
1 'polypeptide(L)'
;MAGNEIRFCSLGGGVLGRASMAWVVSLAMGLAAGFLIAPGEAAVIIAIALSSTALGTLIPILRDAGELGSPFGKATTAMGAVGEFGPLVAISVFLGTRSPGISALVLALFVVITGIAILIAVRMQHGHLHRLVSASLHTSGQFAVRVVIFTLACLVGLSAVLDLDILLGAFAAGVMWQIIMRSAPESDREQVESKIEAIAFGFLVPLFFIYTGVTFNLDALLGSTQVLILLPVFLALLLLIRGVPSQLVASKGPRCASGRASGC
;
A
#
# COMPACT_ATOMS: atom_id res chain seq x y z
N MET A 1 3.89 1.97 7.63
CA MET A 1 3.76 3.20 6.84
C MET A 1 2.76 3.06 5.72
N ALA A 2 2.96 2.13 4.78
CA ALA A 2 2.02 1.74 3.72
C ALA A 2 0.52 1.90 4.06
N GLY A 3 0.02 1.13 5.04
CA GLY A 3 -1.39 1.19 5.45
C GLY A 3 -1.82 2.50 6.13
N ASN A 4 -0.88 3.25 6.73
CA ASN A 4 -1.17 4.56 7.33
C ASN A 4 -1.19 5.70 6.30
N GLU A 5 -0.46 5.58 5.20
CA GLU A 5 -0.36 6.62 4.17
C GLU A 5 -1.56 6.60 3.21
N ILE A 6 -2.19 5.43 3.04
CA ILE A 6 -3.32 5.28 2.12
C ILE A 6 -4.60 5.79 2.78
N ARG A 7 -4.90 7.06 2.52
CA ARG A 7 -6.20 7.67 2.87
C ARG A 7 -7.25 7.33 1.81
N PHE A 8 -7.79 6.10 1.85
CA PHE A 8 -8.90 5.69 0.99
C PHE A 8 -10.10 6.65 1.08
N CYS A 9 -10.33 7.25 2.25
CA CYS A 9 -11.45 8.16 2.50
C CYS A 9 -11.27 9.57 1.91
N SER A 10 -10.05 10.02 1.62
CA SER A 10 -9.83 11.34 1.00
C SER A 10 -9.87 11.29 -0.54
N LEU A 11 -9.91 10.09 -1.10
CA LEU A 11 -10.04 9.87 -2.54
C LEU A 11 -11.52 9.81 -2.90
N GLY A 12 -11.97 10.67 -3.81
CA GLY A 12 -13.35 10.62 -4.30
C GLY A 12 -13.66 9.24 -4.89
N GLY A 13 -14.82 8.65 -4.55
CA GLY A 13 -15.15 7.27 -4.91
C GLY A 13 -15.02 6.95 -6.41
N GLY A 14 -15.27 7.93 -7.28
CA GLY A 14 -15.07 7.78 -8.73
C GLY A 14 -13.61 7.74 -9.20
N VAL A 15 -12.65 8.28 -8.42
CA VAL A 15 -11.21 8.16 -8.72
C VAL A 15 -10.72 6.78 -8.29
N LEU A 16 -11.11 6.32 -7.09
CA LEU A 16 -10.71 5.01 -6.59
C LEU A 16 -11.26 3.87 -7.46
N GLY A 17 -12.54 3.93 -7.87
CA GLY A 17 -13.12 2.93 -8.77
C GLY A 17 -12.40 2.84 -10.12
N ARG A 18 -11.98 3.99 -10.68
CA ARG A 18 -11.18 4.01 -11.92
C ARG A 18 -9.78 3.45 -11.71
N ALA A 19 -9.15 3.74 -10.57
CA ALA A 19 -7.86 3.18 -10.21
C ALA A 19 -7.93 1.65 -10.04
N SER A 20 -8.98 1.14 -9.39
CA SER A 20 -9.26 -0.31 -9.30
C SER A 20 -9.44 -0.96 -10.66
N MET A 21 -10.24 -0.34 -11.53
CA MET A 21 -10.42 -0.83 -12.90
C MET A 21 -9.11 -0.82 -13.70
N ALA A 22 -8.33 0.27 -13.61
CA ALA A 22 -7.03 0.37 -14.27
C ALA A 22 -6.05 -0.70 -13.75
N TRP A 23 -6.06 -1.00 -12.46
CA TRP A 23 -5.25 -2.06 -11.89
C TRP A 23 -5.68 -3.45 -12.37
N VAL A 24 -6.99 -3.76 -12.41
CA VAL A 24 -7.48 -5.04 -12.95
C VAL A 24 -7.09 -5.21 -14.43
N VAL A 25 -7.19 -4.15 -15.23
CA VAL A 25 -6.71 -4.17 -16.63
C VAL A 25 -5.20 -4.42 -16.68
N SER A 26 -4.43 -3.76 -15.80
CA SER A 26 -2.97 -3.98 -15.70
C SER A 26 -2.66 -5.43 -15.35
N LEU A 27 -3.39 -6.03 -14.40
CA LEU A 27 -3.21 -7.42 -14.00
C LEU A 27 -3.56 -8.38 -15.14
N ALA A 28 -4.65 -8.13 -15.88
CA ALA A 28 -5.04 -8.94 -17.03
C ALA A 28 -3.99 -8.86 -18.16
N MET A 29 -3.49 -7.67 -18.47
CA MET A 29 -2.39 -7.49 -19.44
C MET A 29 -1.11 -8.17 -18.96
N GLY A 30 -0.80 -8.07 -17.67
CA GLY A 30 0.32 -8.76 -17.04
C GLY A 30 0.21 -10.27 -17.11
N LEU A 31 -0.98 -10.84 -16.90
CA LEU A 31 -1.23 -12.27 -17.07
C LEU A 31 -1.02 -12.70 -18.53
N ALA A 32 -1.58 -11.95 -19.48
CA ALA A 32 -1.40 -12.25 -20.90
C ALA A 32 0.10 -12.24 -21.30
N ALA A 33 0.84 -11.22 -20.89
CA ALA A 33 2.28 -11.14 -21.12
C ALA A 33 3.04 -12.27 -20.38
N GLY A 34 2.70 -12.54 -19.13
CA GLY A 34 3.29 -13.60 -18.33
C GLY A 34 3.13 -14.98 -18.96
N PHE A 35 1.93 -15.30 -19.46
CA PHE A 35 1.66 -16.58 -20.14
C PHE A 35 2.43 -16.73 -21.46
N LEU A 36 2.69 -15.62 -22.17
CA LEU A 36 3.51 -15.63 -23.39
C LEU A 36 5.00 -15.86 -23.09
N ILE A 37 5.49 -15.40 -21.94
CA ILE A 37 6.91 -15.49 -21.56
C ILE A 37 7.21 -16.82 -20.85
N ALA A 38 6.42 -17.15 -19.84
CA ALA A 38 6.62 -18.29 -18.96
C ALA A 38 5.26 -18.85 -18.50
N PRO A 39 4.65 -19.76 -19.27
CA PRO A 39 3.34 -20.30 -18.94
C PRO A 39 3.37 -21.10 -17.62
N GLY A 40 2.24 -21.11 -16.91
CA GLY A 40 2.10 -21.77 -15.60
C GLY A 40 2.12 -20.77 -14.45
N GLU A 41 2.61 -21.19 -13.29
CA GLU A 41 2.61 -20.36 -12.07
C GLU A 41 3.46 -19.10 -12.20
N ALA A 42 4.56 -19.18 -12.97
CA ALA A 42 5.44 -18.06 -13.24
C ALA A 42 4.71 -16.89 -13.92
N ALA A 43 3.73 -17.16 -14.80
CA ALA A 43 2.93 -16.13 -15.46
C ALA A 43 2.18 -15.26 -14.45
N VAL A 44 1.64 -15.88 -13.39
CA VAL A 44 0.88 -15.18 -12.35
C VAL A 44 1.82 -14.35 -11.48
N ILE A 45 2.99 -14.89 -11.13
CA ILE A 45 4.02 -14.15 -10.37
C ILE A 45 4.48 -12.92 -11.16
N ILE A 46 4.76 -13.09 -12.46
CA ILE A 46 5.14 -11.99 -13.37
C ILE A 46 4.02 -10.94 -13.45
N ALA A 47 2.77 -11.37 -13.58
CA ALA A 47 1.63 -10.46 -13.64
C ALA A 47 1.47 -9.64 -12.35
N ILE A 48 1.56 -10.30 -11.19
CA ILE A 48 1.47 -9.64 -9.89
C ILE A 48 2.62 -8.65 -9.74
N ALA A 49 3.85 -9.03 -10.10
CA ALA A 49 5.02 -8.16 -10.05
C ALA A 49 4.86 -6.92 -10.94
N LEU A 50 4.43 -7.08 -12.19
CA LEU A 50 4.18 -5.97 -13.13
C LEU A 50 3.00 -5.08 -12.68
N SER A 51 2.06 -5.64 -11.91
CA SER A 51 0.92 -4.93 -11.32
C SER A 51 1.20 -4.30 -9.95
N SER A 52 2.44 -4.39 -9.42
CA SER A 52 2.83 -3.86 -8.10
C SER A 52 3.47 -2.47 -8.13
N THR A 53 3.02 -1.59 -7.23
CA THR A 53 3.48 -0.19 -7.08
C THR A 53 3.98 0.03 -5.67
N ALA A 54 5.13 0.67 -5.52
CA ALA A 54 5.63 1.16 -4.25
C ALA A 54 5.14 2.60 -4.01
N LEU A 55 4.00 2.79 -3.35
CA LEU A 55 3.48 4.14 -3.07
C LEU A 55 4.39 4.89 -2.09
N GLY A 56 5.01 4.17 -1.15
CA GLY A 56 5.92 4.74 -0.14
C GLY A 56 7.14 5.46 -0.71
N THR A 57 7.53 5.19 -1.97
CA THR A 57 8.57 5.97 -2.65
C THR A 57 7.99 7.13 -3.46
N LEU A 58 6.78 6.99 -3.99
CA LEU A 58 6.11 8.01 -4.80
C LEU A 58 5.63 9.21 -3.97
N ILE A 59 5.11 8.99 -2.75
CA ILE A 59 4.57 10.07 -1.92
C ILE A 59 5.62 11.13 -1.59
N PRO A 60 6.83 10.78 -1.11
CA PRO A 60 7.90 11.75 -0.89
C PRO A 60 8.25 12.54 -2.15
N ILE A 61 8.39 11.86 -3.30
CA ILE A 61 8.72 12.49 -4.58
C ILE A 61 7.64 13.49 -5.01
N LEU A 62 6.36 13.13 -4.91
CA LEU A 62 5.24 14.02 -5.25
C LEU A 62 5.12 15.21 -4.28
N ARG A 63 5.46 15.00 -3.01
CA ARG A 63 5.49 16.06 -2.00
C ARG A 63 6.61 17.05 -2.28
N ASP A 64 7.81 16.55 -2.56
CA ASP A 64 8.99 17.38 -2.86
C ASP A 64 8.81 18.15 -4.17
N ALA A 65 8.09 17.58 -5.14
CA ALA A 65 7.70 18.25 -6.38
C ALA A 65 6.51 19.23 -6.23
N GLY A 66 5.86 19.30 -5.07
CA GLY A 66 4.67 20.14 -4.84
C GLY A 66 3.38 19.64 -5.53
N GLU A 67 3.39 18.44 -6.09
CA GLU A 67 2.32 17.87 -6.92
C GLU A 67 1.31 17.02 -6.13
N LEU A 68 1.54 16.77 -4.84
CA LEU A 68 0.71 15.86 -4.03
C LEU A 68 -0.79 16.26 -4.01
N GLY A 69 -1.08 17.56 -4.00
CA GLY A 69 -2.44 18.09 -4.00
C GLY A 69 -3.10 18.18 -5.38
N SER A 70 -2.32 18.02 -6.46
CA SER A 70 -2.79 18.21 -7.83
C SER A 70 -3.71 17.07 -8.28
N PRO A 71 -4.48 17.24 -9.37
CA PRO A 71 -5.24 16.14 -9.96
C PRO A 71 -4.36 14.95 -10.34
N PHE A 72 -3.12 15.22 -10.78
CA PHE A 72 -2.12 14.19 -11.05
C PHE A 72 -1.71 13.47 -9.76
N GLY A 73 -1.35 14.21 -8.70
CA GLY A 73 -0.99 13.63 -7.40
C GLY A 73 -2.10 12.76 -6.80
N LYS A 74 -3.37 13.18 -6.91
CA LYS A 74 -4.54 12.40 -6.46
C LYS A 74 -4.75 11.13 -7.28
N ALA A 75 -4.61 11.20 -8.61
CA ALA A 75 -4.73 10.04 -9.48
C ALA A 75 -3.60 9.02 -9.22
N THR A 76 -2.36 9.51 -9.11
CA THR A 76 -1.17 8.68 -8.85
C THR A 76 -1.25 8.04 -7.47
N THR A 77 -1.68 8.77 -6.43
CA THR A 77 -1.89 8.21 -5.09
C THR A 77 -2.97 7.12 -5.10
N ALA A 78 -4.09 7.34 -5.80
CA ALA A 78 -5.14 6.33 -5.91
C ALA A 78 -4.65 5.05 -6.62
N MET A 79 -3.93 5.20 -7.73
CA MET A 79 -3.35 4.07 -8.46
C MET A 79 -2.28 3.36 -7.65
N GLY A 80 -1.43 4.08 -6.93
CA GLY A 80 -0.40 3.49 -6.07
C GLY A 80 -1.02 2.76 -4.88
N ALA A 81 -2.07 3.30 -4.26
CA ALA A 81 -2.79 2.62 -3.19
C ALA A 81 -3.36 1.27 -3.62
N VAL A 82 -4.05 1.23 -4.76
CA VAL A 82 -4.57 -0.03 -5.33
C VAL A 82 -3.42 -0.93 -5.79
N GLY A 83 -2.39 -0.34 -6.40
CA GLY A 83 -1.21 -1.04 -6.89
C GLY A 83 -0.30 -1.57 -5.79
N GLU A 84 -0.49 -1.17 -4.54
CA GLU A 84 0.23 -1.73 -3.38
C GLU A 84 -0.62 -2.79 -2.69
N PHE A 85 -1.91 -2.52 -2.47
CA PHE A 85 -2.81 -3.46 -1.81
C PHE A 85 -3.24 -4.64 -2.69
N GLY A 86 -3.55 -4.38 -3.96
CA GLY A 86 -4.03 -5.37 -4.91
C GLY A 86 -3.07 -6.56 -5.09
N PRO A 87 -1.76 -6.33 -5.33
CA PRO A 87 -0.78 -7.40 -5.37
C PRO A 87 -0.67 -8.21 -4.08
N LEU A 88 -0.78 -7.58 -2.91
CA LEU A 88 -0.75 -8.29 -1.61
C LEU A 88 -1.95 -9.24 -1.47
N VAL A 89 -3.12 -8.82 -1.94
CA VAL A 89 -4.31 -9.68 -1.99
C VAL A 89 -4.11 -10.80 -3.02
N ALA A 90 -3.65 -10.46 -4.22
CA ALA A 90 -3.44 -11.43 -5.29
C ALA A 90 -2.41 -12.51 -4.89
N ILE A 91 -1.29 -12.12 -4.30
CA ILE A 91 -0.24 -13.04 -3.85
C ILE A 91 -0.71 -13.91 -2.70
N SER A 92 -1.48 -13.36 -1.75
CA SER A 92 -2.05 -14.12 -0.63
C SER A 92 -3.05 -15.18 -1.10
N VAL A 93 -3.84 -14.88 -2.14
CA VAL A 93 -4.78 -15.86 -2.72
C VAL A 93 -4.04 -16.87 -3.59
N PHE A 94 -3.00 -16.45 -4.31
CA PHE A 94 -2.27 -17.28 -5.27
C PHE A 94 -1.27 -18.24 -4.61
N LEU A 95 -0.40 -17.75 -3.72
CA LEU A 95 0.57 -18.56 -2.98
C LEU A 95 0.00 -19.17 -1.70
N GLY A 96 -1.26 -18.92 -1.39
CA GLY A 96 -1.93 -19.62 -0.31
C GLY A 96 -1.81 -21.13 -0.53
N THR A 97 -1.41 -21.86 0.51
CA THR A 97 -1.23 -23.34 0.49
C THR A 97 -2.53 -24.12 0.24
N ARG A 98 -3.65 -23.41 0.08
CA ARG A 98 -5.01 -23.94 0.00
C ARG A 98 -5.61 -23.62 -1.37
N SER A 99 -6.69 -24.31 -1.72
CA SER A 99 -7.45 -23.96 -2.94
C SER A 99 -7.85 -22.48 -2.93
N PRO A 100 -7.88 -21.78 -4.09
CA PRO A 100 -8.11 -20.33 -4.15
C PRO A 100 -9.39 -19.87 -3.43
N GLY A 101 -10.44 -20.70 -3.44
CA GLY A 101 -11.69 -20.40 -2.71
C GLY A 101 -11.52 -20.40 -1.19
N ILE A 102 -10.73 -21.33 -0.65
CA ILE A 102 -10.42 -21.37 0.78
C ILE A 102 -9.49 -20.21 1.15
N SER A 103 -8.49 -19.91 0.33
CA SER A 103 -7.59 -18.76 0.55
C SER A 103 -8.36 -17.44 0.56
N ALA A 104 -9.34 -17.27 -0.34
CA ALA A 104 -10.24 -16.12 -0.35
C ALA A 104 -11.14 -16.06 0.90
N LEU A 105 -11.65 -17.19 1.38
CA LEU A 105 -12.44 -17.27 2.61
C LEU A 105 -11.60 -16.89 3.84
N VAL A 106 -10.36 -17.39 3.92
CA VAL A 106 -9.43 -17.08 5.02
C VAL A 106 -9.04 -15.61 5.00
N LEU A 107 -8.80 -15.04 3.81
CA LEU A 107 -8.59 -13.61 3.63
C LEU A 107 -9.81 -12.80 4.10
N ALA A 108 -11.02 -13.21 3.71
CA ALA A 108 -12.25 -12.56 4.16
C ALA A 108 -12.40 -12.63 5.69
N LEU A 109 -12.10 -13.78 6.29
CA LEU A 109 -12.09 -13.95 7.74
C LEU A 109 -11.06 -13.02 8.41
N PHE A 110 -9.84 -12.93 7.87
CA PHE A 110 -8.82 -12.00 8.37
C PHE A 110 -9.29 -10.54 8.33
N VAL A 111 -9.93 -10.13 7.23
CA VAL A 111 -10.50 -8.78 7.09
C VAL A 111 -11.60 -8.54 8.11
N VAL A 112 -12.49 -9.53 8.34
CA VAL A 112 -13.55 -9.42 9.35
C VAL A 112 -12.98 -9.33 10.76
N ILE A 113 -12.02 -10.19 11.13
CA ILE A 113 -11.36 -10.17 12.44
C ILE A 113 -10.65 -8.83 12.67
N THR A 114 -9.90 -8.36 11.67
CA THR A 114 -9.24 -7.05 11.71
C THR A 114 -10.25 -5.93 11.87
N GLY A 115 -11.35 -5.96 11.12
CA GLY A 115 -12.43 -4.97 11.21
C GLY A 115 -13.08 -4.94 12.59
N ILE A 116 -13.35 -6.11 13.19
CA ILE A 116 -13.87 -6.21 14.56
C ILE A 116 -12.86 -5.65 15.56
N ALA A 117 -11.57 -5.99 15.44
CA ALA A 117 -10.52 -5.47 16.30
C ALA A 117 -10.44 -3.93 16.24
N ILE A 118 -10.53 -3.35 15.03
CA ILE A 118 -10.61 -1.90 14.82
C ILE A 118 -11.83 -1.30 15.53
N LEU A 119 -13.01 -1.88 15.35
CA LEU A 119 -14.25 -1.40 15.96
C LEU A 119 -14.19 -1.42 17.50
N ILE A 120 -13.62 -2.48 18.07
CA ILE A 120 -13.41 -2.60 19.51
C ILE A 120 -12.43 -1.52 19.98
N ALA A 121 -11.28 -1.37 19.30
CA ALA A 121 -10.26 -0.38 19.65
C ALA A 121 -10.81 1.05 19.66
N VAL A 122 -11.57 1.44 18.63
CA VAL A 122 -12.19 2.78 18.53
C VAL A 122 -13.25 3.00 19.63
N ARG A 123 -14.06 1.99 19.95
CA ARG A 123 -15.07 2.11 21.02
C ARG A 123 -14.45 2.18 22.42
N MET A 124 -13.38 1.43 22.68
CA MET A 124 -12.71 1.44 24.00
C MET A 124 -12.08 2.80 24.33
N GLN A 125 -11.63 3.56 23.33
CA GLN A 125 -11.06 4.90 23.53
C GLN A 125 -12.07 5.92 24.12
N HIS A 126 -13.38 5.73 23.89
CA HIS A 126 -14.41 6.70 24.28
C HIS A 126 -14.93 6.52 25.73
N GLY A 127 -14.65 5.40 26.41
CA GLY A 127 -15.34 5.05 27.67
C GLY A 127 -14.56 5.23 28.97
N HIS A 128 -13.31 4.74 29.05
CA HIS A 128 -12.57 4.66 30.34
C HIS A 128 -11.06 4.92 30.21
N LEU A 129 -10.49 4.76 29.00
CA LEU A 129 -9.05 4.94 28.77
C LEU A 129 -8.64 6.42 28.82
N HIS A 130 -9.51 7.34 28.40
CA HIS A 130 -9.24 8.77 28.38
C HIS A 130 -8.90 9.32 29.78
N ARG A 131 -9.46 8.72 30.86
CA ARG A 131 -9.21 9.12 32.25
C ARG A 131 -7.92 8.53 32.84
N LEU A 132 -7.47 7.37 32.35
CA LEU A 132 -6.17 6.75 32.69
C LEU A 132 -5.02 7.37 31.89
N VAL A 133 -5.27 7.73 30.64
CA VAL A 133 -4.33 8.41 29.74
C VAL A 133 -4.14 9.87 30.18
N SER A 134 -5.20 10.57 30.60
CA SER A 134 -5.09 11.93 31.15
C SER A 134 -4.38 12.01 32.50
N ALA A 135 -4.34 10.91 33.26
CA ALA A 135 -3.61 10.86 34.54
C ALA A 135 -2.10 10.65 34.37
N SER A 136 -1.64 10.28 33.17
CA SER A 136 -0.25 9.90 32.88
C SER A 136 0.44 10.94 31.99
N LEU A 137 0.49 12.19 32.46
CA LEU A 137 0.77 13.45 31.74
C LEU A 137 2.18 13.67 31.13
N HIS A 138 2.95 12.60 30.87
CA HIS A 138 4.17 12.67 30.03
C HIS A 138 4.32 11.45 29.08
N THR A 139 3.33 10.54 29.06
CA THR A 139 3.51 9.16 28.57
C THR A 139 2.60 8.74 27.42
N SER A 140 1.67 9.60 26.98
CA SER A 140 0.69 9.29 25.91
C SER A 140 1.34 8.87 24.59
N GLY A 141 2.41 9.55 24.16
CA GLY A 141 3.16 9.18 22.95
C GLY A 141 3.85 7.82 23.06
N GLN A 142 4.40 7.46 24.22
CA GLN A 142 5.04 6.15 24.43
C GLN A 142 4.01 5.03 24.53
N PHE A 143 2.87 5.26 25.19
CA PHE A 143 1.77 4.31 25.23
C PHE A 143 1.18 4.08 23.83
N ALA A 144 0.95 5.15 23.06
CA ALA A 144 0.47 5.06 21.68
C ALA A 144 1.42 4.22 20.81
N VAL A 145 2.73 4.48 20.88
CA VAL A 145 3.75 3.68 20.17
C VAL A 145 3.70 2.20 20.59
N ARG A 146 3.59 1.89 21.88
CA ARG A 146 3.45 0.50 22.36
C ARG A 146 2.20 -0.18 21.81
N VAL A 147 1.07 0.52 21.78
CA VAL A 147 -0.18 0.01 21.19
C VAL A 147 -0.03 -0.24 19.69
N VAL A 148 0.70 0.62 18.95
CA VAL A 148 1.01 0.39 17.52
C VAL A 148 1.82 -0.88 17.34
N ILE A 149 2.91 -1.01 18.10
CA ILE A 149 3.82 -2.15 17.98
C ILE A 149 3.09 -3.43 18.36
N PHE A 150 2.29 -3.41 19.44
CA PHE A 150 1.46 -4.53 19.86
C PHE A 150 0.44 -4.91 18.77
N THR A 151 -0.28 -3.93 18.23
CA THR A 151 -1.21 -4.10 17.12
C THR A 151 -0.54 -4.74 15.90
N LEU A 152 0.62 -4.21 15.52
CA LEU A 152 1.40 -4.72 14.40
C LEU A 152 1.82 -6.17 14.64
N ALA A 153 2.36 -6.47 15.83
CA ALA A 153 2.76 -7.83 16.20
C ALA A 153 1.56 -8.80 16.18
N CYS A 154 0.40 -8.39 16.69
CA CYS A 154 -0.81 -9.22 16.69
C CYS A 154 -1.33 -9.49 15.27
N LEU A 155 -1.40 -8.47 14.41
CA LEU A 155 -1.94 -8.64 13.05
C LEU A 155 -0.96 -9.36 12.11
N VAL A 156 0.35 -9.15 12.27
CA VAL A 156 1.39 -9.94 11.60
C VAL A 156 1.39 -11.39 12.08
N GLY A 157 1.27 -11.61 13.39
CA GLY A 157 1.16 -12.95 13.95
C GLY A 157 -0.10 -13.67 13.46
N LEU A 158 -1.23 -12.96 13.39
CA LEU A 158 -2.48 -13.49 12.86
C LEU A 158 -2.36 -13.85 11.37
N SER A 159 -1.75 -12.98 10.54
CA SER A 159 -1.54 -13.31 9.13
C SER A 159 -0.66 -14.54 8.96
N ALA A 160 0.40 -14.68 9.76
CA ALA A 160 1.26 -15.85 9.75
C ALA A 160 0.52 -17.14 10.13
N VAL A 161 -0.31 -17.12 11.18
CA VAL A 161 -1.13 -18.28 11.61
C VAL A 161 -2.17 -18.66 10.56
N LEU A 162 -2.68 -17.71 9.79
CA LEU A 162 -3.65 -17.94 8.74
C LEU A 162 -3.01 -18.32 7.39
N ASP A 163 -1.68 -18.45 7.31
CA ASP A 163 -0.91 -18.64 6.06
C ASP A 163 -1.18 -17.54 5.02
N LEU A 164 -1.38 -16.31 5.48
CA LEU A 164 -1.51 -15.12 4.64
C LEU A 164 -0.18 -14.36 4.56
N ASP A 165 -0.04 -13.51 3.55
CA ASP A 165 1.14 -12.67 3.41
C ASP A 165 1.32 -11.76 4.63
N ILE A 166 2.52 -11.77 5.23
CA ILE A 166 2.86 -10.99 6.41
C ILE A 166 2.69 -9.47 6.17
N LEU A 167 2.93 -9.01 4.93
CA LEU A 167 2.75 -7.62 4.54
C LEU A 167 1.27 -7.21 4.62
N LEU A 168 0.33 -8.13 4.44
CA LEU A 168 -1.10 -7.86 4.64
C LEU A 168 -1.41 -7.57 6.12
N GLY A 169 -0.80 -8.32 7.04
CA GLY A 169 -0.87 -8.08 8.48
C GLY A 169 -0.31 -6.71 8.87
N ALA A 170 0.87 -6.37 8.34
CA ALA A 170 1.50 -5.07 8.56
C ALA A 170 0.69 -3.91 7.94
N PHE A 171 0.08 -4.12 6.77
CA PHE A 171 -0.79 -3.16 6.11
C PHE A 171 -2.05 -2.89 6.96
N ALA A 172 -2.73 -3.95 7.40
CA ALA A 172 -3.89 -3.88 8.27
C ALA A 172 -3.59 -3.12 9.57
N ALA A 173 -2.42 -3.37 10.17
CA ALA A 173 -1.96 -2.65 11.36
C ALA A 173 -1.77 -1.16 11.10
N GLY A 174 -1.21 -0.78 9.95
CA GLY A 174 -1.09 0.62 9.53
C GLY A 174 -2.44 1.30 9.36
N VAL A 175 -3.42 0.62 8.75
CA VAL A 175 -4.79 1.15 8.60
C VAL A 175 -5.48 1.31 9.95
N MET A 176 -5.37 0.30 10.83
CA MET A 176 -5.92 0.37 12.18
C MET A 176 -5.35 1.56 12.97
N TRP A 177 -4.02 1.73 12.91
CA TRP A 177 -3.36 2.88 13.51
C TRP A 177 -3.91 4.21 13.01
N GLN A 178 -4.02 4.36 11.68
CA GLN A 178 -4.54 5.59 11.08
C GLN A 178 -5.95 5.91 11.60
N ILE A 179 -6.82 4.91 11.70
CA ILE A 179 -8.20 5.09 12.17
C ILE A 179 -8.22 5.49 13.65
N ILE A 180 -7.42 4.82 14.48
CA ILE A 180 -7.31 5.10 15.92
C ILE A 180 -6.79 6.52 16.17
N MET A 181 -5.79 6.97 15.40
CA MET A 181 -5.12 8.25 15.61
C MET A 181 -5.86 9.44 14.98
N ARG A 182 -6.87 9.22 14.12
CA ARG A 182 -7.71 10.28 13.57
C ARG A 182 -8.48 11.08 14.63
N SER A 183 -8.80 10.45 15.77
CA SER A 183 -9.56 11.08 16.86
C SER A 183 -8.68 11.67 17.96
N ALA A 184 -7.36 11.53 17.87
CA ALA A 184 -6.42 12.06 18.87
C ALA A 184 -6.09 13.54 18.63
N PRO A 185 -5.62 14.27 19.66
CA PRO A 185 -5.09 15.63 19.50
C PRO A 185 -3.96 15.68 18.46
N GLU A 186 -3.91 16.75 17.65
CA GLU A 186 -2.92 16.86 16.57
C GLU A 186 -1.47 16.79 17.08
N SER A 187 -1.19 17.40 18.23
CA SER A 187 0.13 17.36 18.86
C SER A 187 0.61 15.95 19.20
N ASP A 188 -0.31 15.05 19.56
CA ASP A 188 0.02 13.66 19.89
C ASP A 188 0.24 12.84 18.63
N ARG A 189 -0.57 13.09 17.59
CA ARG A 189 -0.42 12.47 16.28
C ARG A 189 0.92 12.80 15.65
N GLU A 190 1.30 14.08 15.60
CA GLU A 190 2.58 14.53 15.03
C GLU A 190 3.79 13.96 15.79
N GLN A 191 3.71 13.89 17.11
CA GLN A 191 4.79 13.31 17.92
C GLN A 191 5.01 11.82 17.66
N VAL A 192 3.94 11.06 17.41
CA VAL A 192 4.09 9.62 17.09
C VAL A 192 4.44 9.42 15.63
N GLU A 193 3.83 10.16 14.70
CA GLU A 193 4.15 10.12 13.27
C GLU A 193 5.63 10.45 13.03
N SER A 194 6.16 11.53 13.60
CA SER A 194 7.59 11.89 13.45
C SER A 194 8.53 10.81 13.97
N LYS A 195 8.19 10.12 15.08
CA LYS A 195 8.99 9.00 15.61
C LYS A 195 8.94 7.79 14.69
N ILE A 196 7.76 7.45 14.17
CA ILE A 196 7.61 6.34 13.21
C ILE A 196 8.34 6.68 11.89
N GLU A 197 8.25 7.93 11.42
CA GLU A 197 8.96 8.43 10.25
C GLU A 197 10.47 8.39 10.41
N ALA A 198 10.99 8.82 11.55
CA ALA A 198 12.42 8.73 11.85
C ALA A 198 12.94 7.28 11.77
N ILE A 199 12.19 6.31 12.30
CA ILE A 199 12.59 4.89 12.24
C ILE A 199 12.49 4.36 10.81
N ALA A 200 11.38 4.62 10.13
CA ALA A 200 11.13 4.05 8.82
C ALA A 200 12.03 4.66 7.74
N PHE A 201 12.03 5.99 7.57
CA PHE A 201 12.83 6.65 6.54
C PHE A 201 14.29 6.85 6.95
N GLY A 202 14.57 7.02 8.25
CA GLY A 202 15.93 7.20 8.75
C GLY A 202 16.75 5.91 8.87
N PHE A 203 16.09 4.75 9.01
CA PHE A 203 16.79 3.47 9.22
C PHE A 203 16.26 2.31 8.36
N LEU A 204 14.97 1.96 8.45
CA LEU A 204 14.46 0.74 7.81
C LEU A 204 14.47 0.77 6.27
N VAL A 205 14.05 1.88 5.67
CA VAL A 205 14.00 2.06 4.21
C VAL A 205 15.42 2.04 3.61
N PRO A 206 16.40 2.81 4.13
CA PRO A 206 17.80 2.69 3.70
C PRO A 206 18.34 1.27 3.83
N LEU A 207 18.10 0.60 4.97
CA LEU A 207 18.56 -0.78 5.20
C LEU A 207 17.95 -1.76 4.20
N PHE A 208 16.66 -1.62 3.89
CA PHE A 208 15.97 -2.41 2.86
C PHE A 208 16.67 -2.26 1.50
N PHE A 209 16.94 -1.02 1.06
CA PHE A 209 17.62 -0.79 -0.21
C PHE A 209 19.06 -1.31 -0.23
N ILE A 210 19.79 -1.20 0.87
CA ILE A 210 21.13 -1.80 1.01
C ILE A 210 21.04 -3.32 0.88
N TYR A 211 20.13 -3.96 1.62
CA TYR A 211 19.97 -5.41 1.59
C TYR A 211 19.57 -5.91 0.20
N THR A 212 18.58 -5.27 -0.45
CA THR A 212 18.18 -5.59 -1.83
C THR A 212 19.34 -5.38 -2.81
N GLY A 213 20.14 -4.33 -2.64
CA GLY A 213 21.30 -4.07 -3.50
C GLY A 213 22.41 -5.10 -3.34
N VAL A 214 22.75 -5.50 -2.10
CA VAL A 214 23.83 -6.47 -1.82
C VAL A 214 23.42 -7.89 -2.18
N THR A 215 22.12 -8.24 -2.07
CA THR A 215 21.59 -9.55 -2.46
C THR A 215 21.31 -9.67 -3.97
N PHE A 216 21.39 -8.56 -4.71
CA PHE A 216 21.20 -8.57 -6.15
C PHE A 216 22.33 -9.34 -6.86
N ASN A 217 21.98 -10.41 -7.56
CA ASN A 217 22.95 -11.23 -8.28
C ASN A 217 23.27 -10.61 -9.64
N LEU A 218 24.25 -9.70 -9.65
CA LEU A 218 24.71 -9.02 -10.86
C LEU A 218 25.34 -10.01 -11.87
N ASP A 219 26.03 -11.04 -11.38
CA ASP A 219 26.65 -12.05 -12.24
C ASP A 219 25.62 -12.86 -13.03
N ALA A 220 24.48 -13.18 -12.43
CA ALA A 220 23.37 -13.86 -13.12
C ALA A 220 22.74 -12.97 -14.21
N LEU A 221 22.70 -11.65 -14.00
CA LEU A 221 22.21 -10.69 -15.00
C LEU A 221 23.19 -10.56 -16.18
N LEU A 222 24.49 -10.42 -15.90
CA LEU A 222 25.52 -10.21 -16.93
C LEU A 222 25.98 -11.50 -17.62
N GLY A 223 25.83 -12.65 -16.95
CA GLY A 223 26.23 -13.95 -17.47
C GLY A 223 25.27 -14.56 -18.50
N SER A 224 24.09 -13.96 -18.71
CA SER A 224 23.09 -14.45 -19.67
C SER A 224 22.60 -13.34 -20.59
N THR A 225 22.92 -13.46 -21.88
CA THR A 225 22.40 -12.56 -22.93
C THR A 225 20.87 -12.54 -22.95
N GLN A 226 20.23 -13.67 -22.63
CA GLN A 226 18.77 -13.75 -22.55
C GLN A 226 18.21 -12.89 -21.41
N VAL A 227 18.82 -12.94 -20.22
CA VAL A 227 18.37 -12.12 -19.07
C VAL A 227 18.63 -10.63 -19.35
N LEU A 228 19.75 -10.32 -20.02
CA LEU A 228 20.07 -8.96 -20.43
C LEU A 228 19.06 -8.38 -21.44
N ILE A 229 18.54 -9.19 -22.36
CA ILE A 229 17.45 -8.81 -23.29
C ILE A 229 16.11 -8.72 -22.56
N LEU A 230 15.86 -9.59 -21.57
CA LEU A 230 14.63 -9.55 -20.78
C LEU A 230 14.51 -8.27 -19.96
N LEU A 231 15.62 -7.63 -19.56
CA LEU A 231 15.61 -6.37 -18.81
C LEU A 231 14.87 -5.21 -19.55
N PRO A 232 15.27 -4.81 -20.78
CA PRO A 232 14.53 -3.78 -21.52
C PRO A 232 13.13 -4.25 -21.94
N VAL A 233 12.91 -5.54 -22.17
CA VAL A 233 11.57 -6.09 -22.43
C VAL A 233 10.66 -5.90 -21.21
N PHE A 234 11.15 -6.22 -20.01
CA PHE A 234 10.40 -6.06 -18.77
C PHE A 234 10.11 -4.59 -18.48
N LEU A 235 11.06 -3.69 -18.76
CA LEU A 235 10.84 -2.25 -18.68
C LEU A 235 9.75 -1.78 -19.65
N ALA A 236 9.79 -2.22 -20.90
CA ALA A 236 8.77 -1.89 -21.90
C ALA A 236 7.40 -2.45 -21.49
N LEU A 237 7.35 -3.69 -20.99
CA LEU A 237 6.13 -4.31 -20.46
C LEU A 237 5.58 -3.53 -19.27
N LEU A 238 6.42 -3.12 -18.31
CA LEU A 238 6.00 -2.32 -17.17
C LEU A 238 5.39 -0.99 -17.64
N LEU A 239 6.03 -0.30 -18.59
CA LEU A 239 5.51 0.94 -19.17
C LEU A 239 4.18 0.72 -19.91
N LEU A 240 4.02 -0.38 -20.66
CA LEU A 240 2.78 -0.66 -21.37
C LEU A 240 1.65 -1.08 -20.42
N ILE A 241 1.93 -2.04 -19.55
CA ILE A 241 0.97 -2.66 -18.62
C ILE A 241 0.50 -1.66 -17.58
N ARG A 242 1.33 -0.71 -17.15
CA ARG A 242 0.93 0.34 -16.21
C ARG A 242 0.56 1.65 -16.87
N GLY A 243 1.33 2.06 -17.87
CA GLY A 243 1.14 3.32 -18.57
C GLY A 243 -0.17 3.37 -19.33
N VAL A 244 -0.55 2.30 -20.04
CA VAL A 244 -1.81 2.27 -20.81
C VAL A 244 -3.03 2.36 -19.88
N PRO A 245 -3.18 1.52 -18.83
CA PRO A 245 -4.36 1.60 -17.96
C PRO A 245 -4.40 2.86 -17.12
N SER A 246 -3.25 3.49 -16.80
CA SER A 246 -3.21 4.75 -16.05
C SER A 246 -3.94 5.91 -16.75
N GLN A 247 -4.06 5.87 -18.09
CA GLN A 247 -4.83 6.87 -18.85
C GLN A 247 -6.33 6.86 -18.52
N LEU A 248 -6.87 5.73 -18.04
CA LEU A 248 -8.26 5.60 -17.61
C LEU A 248 -8.54 6.45 -16.35
N VAL A 249 -7.51 6.67 -15.53
CA VAL A 249 -7.60 7.50 -14.32
C VAL A 249 -7.35 8.97 -14.67
N ALA A 250 -6.42 9.26 -15.57
CA ALA A 250 -6.06 10.62 -15.98
C ALA A 250 -7.13 11.33 -16.85
N SER A 251 -7.80 10.60 -17.75
CA SER A 251 -8.70 11.16 -18.79
C SER A 251 -9.97 11.88 -18.29
N LYS A 252 -10.29 11.80 -16.99
CA LYS A 252 -11.43 12.53 -16.39
C LYS A 252 -11.06 13.22 -15.08
N GLY A 253 -9.94 13.95 -15.07
CA GLY A 253 -9.81 15.10 -14.16
C GLY A 253 -10.88 16.14 -14.50
N PRO A 254 -11.36 16.97 -13.55
CA PRO A 254 -12.23 18.09 -13.88
C PRO A 254 -11.55 18.90 -14.98
N ARG A 255 -12.22 19.05 -16.11
CA ARG A 255 -11.76 19.97 -17.16
C ARG A 255 -11.51 21.30 -16.48
N CYS A 256 -10.29 21.82 -16.63
CA CYS A 256 -9.93 23.16 -16.25
C CYS A 256 -11.00 24.09 -16.87
N ALA A 257 -11.88 24.65 -16.05
CA ALA A 257 -12.77 25.71 -16.46
C ALA A 257 -11.90 26.95 -16.66
N SER A 258 -11.27 27.04 -17.83
CA SER A 258 -10.60 28.25 -18.26
C SER A 258 -11.66 29.30 -18.60
N GLY A 259 -11.55 30.44 -17.93
CA GLY A 259 -11.98 31.73 -18.46
C GLY A 259 -13.48 32.03 -18.39
N ARG A 260 -13.90 32.64 -17.28
CA ARG A 260 -14.65 33.90 -17.40
C ARG A 260 -14.31 34.84 -16.26
N ALA A 261 -13.46 35.80 -16.58
CA ALA A 261 -13.43 37.08 -15.90
C ALA A 261 -14.76 37.81 -16.18
N SER A 262 -15.45 38.18 -15.12
CA SER A 262 -16.50 39.21 -15.00
C SER A 262 -16.97 39.10 -13.54
N GLY A 263 -16.55 39.94 -12.61
CA GLY A 263 -16.81 41.36 -12.56
C GLY A 263 -17.77 41.61 -11.39
N CYS A 264 -17.42 42.57 -10.53
CA CYS A 264 -18.00 42.95 -9.23
C CYS A 264 -17.53 42.15 -8.01
#